data_AF-A0A8J7NGA3-F1
#
_entry.id   AF-A0A8J7NGA3-F1
#
_cell.length_a   1.000
_cell.length_b   1.000
_cell.length_c   1.000
_cell.angle_alpha   90.00
_cell.angle_beta   90.00
_cell.angle_gamma   90.00
#
_symmetry.space_group_name_H-M   'P 1'
#
loop_
_entity.id
_entity.type
_entity.pdbx_description
1 polymer ?
#
loop_
_entity_poly.entity_id
_entity_poly.type
_entity_poly.pdbx_seq_one_letter_code
_entity_poly.pdbx_strand_id
1 'polypeptide(L)' 'MRSGIRIALSLAAAGAVLVVLDRLRSGREQPALARPVAGGNRIRPAGPDAMRYPPPRWDSVDQASDESFPASDPPGNY' A
#
# COMPACT_ATOMS: atom_id res chain seq x y z
N MET A 1 -29.21 -43.44 22.22
CA MET A 1 -27.85 -42.86 22.15
C MET A 1 -27.32 -42.57 20.74
N ARG A 2 -27.93 -43.04 19.63
CA ARG A 2 -27.41 -42.80 18.26
C ARG A 2 -27.89 -41.50 17.59
N SER A 3 -28.94 -40.86 18.12
CA SER A 3 -29.56 -39.66 17.52
C SER A 3 -28.87 -38.35 17.90
N GLY A 4 -28.29 -38.24 19.11
CA GLY A 4 -27.57 -37.04 19.54
C GLY A 4 -26.29 -36.76 18.75
N ILE A 5 -25.60 -37.82 18.34
CA ILE A 5 -24.38 -37.75 17.50
C ILE A 5 -24.72 -37.22 16.09
N ARG A 6 -25.87 -37.61 15.53
CA ARG A 6 -26.33 -37.14 14.22
C ARG A 6 -26.72 -35.65 14.25
N ILE A 7 -27.37 -35.21 15.32
CA ILE A 7 -27.73 -33.79 15.52
C ILE A 7 -26.45 -32.95 15.67
N ALA A 8 -25.49 -33.39 16.49
CA ALA A 8 -24.21 -32.71 16.66
C ALA A 8 -23.40 -32.62 15.35
N LEU A 9 -23.35 -33.71 14.56
CA LEU A 9 -22.70 -33.72 13.24
C LEU A 9 -23.42 -32.80 12.23
N SER A 10 -24.75 -32.74 12.27
CA SER A 10 -25.53 -31.86 11.38
C SER A 10 -25.34 -30.37 11.68
N LEU A 11 -25.20 -30.01 12.96
CA LEU A 11 -24.91 -28.64 13.38
C LEU A 11 -23.50 -28.21 12.99
N ALA A 12 -22.51 -29.11 13.10
CA ALA A 12 -21.15 -28.85 12.64
C ALA A 12 -21.07 -28.67 11.11
N ALA A 13 -21.79 -29.50 10.34
CA ALA A 13 -21.87 -29.38 8.89
C ALA A 13 -22.57 -28.09 8.45
N ALA A 14 -23.68 -27.72 9.11
CA ALA A 14 -24.38 -26.46 8.85
C ALA A 14 -23.50 -25.24 9.14
N GLY A 15 -22.72 -25.26 10.23
CA GLY A 15 -21.74 -24.22 10.55
C GLY A 15 -20.66 -24.07 9.48
N ALA A 16 -20.09 -25.18 8.99
CA ALA A 16 -19.08 -25.16 7.94
C ALA A 16 -19.63 -24.61 6.61
N VAL A 17 -20.85 -25.01 6.24
CA VAL A 17 -21.53 -24.49 5.03
C VAL A 17 -21.78 -22.98 5.15
N LEU A 18 -22.20 -22.49 6.31
CA LEU A 18 -22.39 -21.06 6.55
C LEU A 18 -21.08 -20.28 6.42
N VAL A 19 -19.96 -20.79 6.96
CA VAL A 19 -18.64 -20.14 6.80
C VAL A 19 -18.19 -20.13 5.34
N VAL A 20 -18.37 -21.23 4.60
CA VAL A 20 -18.01 -21.28 3.18
C VAL A 20 -18.87 -20.31 2.37
N LEU A 21 -20.18 -20.26 2.61
CA LEU A 21 -21.08 -19.32 1.93
C LEU A 21 -20.76 -17.86 2.26
N ASP A 22 -20.40 -17.56 3.52
CA ASP A 22 -19.96 -16.23 3.92
C ASP A 22 -18.67 -15.83 3.19
N ARG A 23 -17.68 -16.74 3.09
CA ARG A 23 -16.42 -16.51 2.34
C ARG A 23 -16.63 -16.36 0.83
N LEU A 24 -17.61 -17.05 0.27
CA LEU A 24 -17.98 -16.92 -1.15
C LEU A 24 -18.74 -15.61 -1.44
N ARG A 25 -19.50 -15.09 -0.47
CA ARG A 25 -20.24 -13.82 -0.58
C ARG A 25 -19.38 -12.60 -0.26
N SER A 26 -18.46 -12.73 0.69
CA SER A 26 -17.47 -11.71 1.06
C SER A 26 -16.35 -11.67 0.03
N GLY A 27 -16.70 -11.31 -1.19
CA GLY A 27 -15.76 -10.95 -2.25
C GLY A 27 -14.92 -9.77 -1.81
N ARG A 28 -13.78 -10.06 -1.16
CA ARG A 28 -12.63 -9.17 -0.92
C ARG A 28 -12.99 -7.68 -0.81
N GLU A 29 -13.72 -7.33 0.25
CA GLU A 29 -13.64 -5.98 0.78
C GLU A 29 -12.20 -5.79 1.27
N GLN A 30 -11.32 -5.30 0.39
CA GLN A 30 -10.03 -4.81 0.82
C GLN A 30 -10.32 -3.61 1.72
N PRO A 31 -9.88 -3.60 2.99
CA PRO A 31 -10.04 -2.41 3.82
C PRO A 31 -9.47 -1.23 3.02
N ALA A 32 -10.20 -0.13 2.91
CA ALA A 32 -9.80 1.04 2.12
C ALA A 32 -8.39 1.57 2.47
N LEU A 33 -7.88 1.17 3.63
CA LEU A 33 -6.52 1.42 4.13
C LEU A 33 -5.42 0.64 3.39
N ALA A 34 -5.76 -0.42 2.65
CA ALA A 34 -4.83 -1.31 1.97
C ALA A 34 -4.90 -1.21 0.44
N ARG A 35 -5.50 -0.15 -0.12
CA ARG A 35 -5.23 0.17 -1.52
C ARG A 35 -3.77 0.64 -1.56
N PRO A 36 -2.84 -0.10 -2.20
CA PRO A 36 -1.55 0.48 -2.51
C PRO A 36 -1.90 1.68 -3.36
N VAL A 37 -1.64 2.89 -2.87
CA VAL A 37 -1.64 4.04 -3.74
C VAL A 37 -0.69 3.63 -4.85
N ALA A 38 -1.19 3.49 -6.07
CA ALA A 38 -0.35 3.21 -7.25
C ALA A 38 0.57 4.42 -7.57
N GLY A 39 0.90 5.22 -6.56
CA GLY A 39 2.08 6.05 -6.46
C GLY A 39 3.12 5.24 -5.71
N GLY A 40 3.68 4.22 -6.38
CA GLY A 40 5.01 3.77 -6.04
C GLY A 40 5.91 4.99 -5.93
N ASN A 41 6.83 4.95 -4.96
CA ASN A 41 7.80 5.98 -4.58
C ASN A 41 8.53 6.59 -5.80
N ARG A 42 7.83 7.41 -6.60
CA ARG A 42 8.37 8.07 -7.78
C ARG A 42 9.09 9.29 -7.26
N ILE A 43 10.31 9.02 -6.79
CA ILE A 43 11.31 10.04 -6.53
C ILE A 43 11.44 10.84 -7.83
N ARG A 44 11.14 12.15 -7.77
CA ARG A 44 11.35 13.05 -8.89
C ARG A 44 12.87 13.18 -9.09
N PRO A 45 13.40 13.07 -10.32
CA PRO A 45 14.80 13.36 -10.56
C PRO A 45 15.12 14.81 -10.19
N ALA A 46 16.21 15.02 -9.47
CA ALA A 46 16.68 16.35 -9.07
C ALA A 46 17.49 17.03 -10.18
N GLY A 47 17.65 18.35 -10.08
CA GLY A 47 18.50 19.18 -10.93
C GLY A 47 17.77 19.89 -12.07
N PRO A 48 18.48 20.80 -12.78
CA PRO A 48 17.91 21.62 -13.85
C PRO A 48 17.49 20.79 -15.07
N ASP A 49 18.18 19.68 -15.36
CA ASP A 49 17.86 18.78 -16.48
C ASP A 49 16.49 18.09 -16.32
N ALA A 50 16.01 17.99 -15.07
CA ALA A 50 14.70 17.47 -14.74
C ALA A 50 13.59 18.55 -14.77
N MET A 51 13.92 19.80 -15.10
CA MET A 51 12.98 20.92 -15.13
C MET A 51 12.50 21.18 -16.56
N ARG A 52 11.20 21.48 -16.71
CA ARG A 52 10.65 21.95 -17.99
C ARG A 52 11.25 23.31 -18.41
N TYR A 53 11.56 24.15 -17.43
CA TYR A 53 12.10 25.49 -17.63
C TYR A 53 13.26 25.71 -16.64
N PRO A 54 14.47 25.25 -16.97
CA PRO A 54 15.61 25.39 -16.08
C PRO A 54 16.02 26.87 -15.93
N PRO A 55 16.50 27.29 -14.74
CA PRO A 55 17.04 28.63 -14.56
C PRO A 55 18.39 28.77 -15.31
N PRO A 56 18.77 30.00 -15.71
CA PRO A 56 20.03 30.25 -16.41
C PRO A 56 21.27 30.07 -15.52
N ARG A 57 21.09 30.04 -14.20
CA ARG A 57 22.12 29.80 -13.19
C ARG A 57 21.61 28.74 -12.23
N TRP A 58 22.51 27.84 -11.83
CA TRP A 58 22.26 26.78 -10.87
C TRP A 58 23.53 26.58 -10.06
N ASP A 59 23.45 26.76 -8.75
CA ASP A 59 24.60 26.60 -7.85
C ASP A 59 24.43 25.39 -6.90
N SER A 60 25.42 25.18 -6.04
CA SER A 60 25.42 24.06 -5.10
C SER A 60 24.31 24.17 -4.04
N VAL A 61 23.86 25.39 -3.72
CA VAL A 61 22.78 25.61 -2.76
C VAL A 61 21.44 25.25 -3.40
N ASP A 62 21.26 25.61 -4.67
CA ASP A 62 20.09 25.21 -5.47
C ASP A 62 20.00 23.68 -5.56
N GLN A 63 21.12 23.01 -5.86
CA GLN A 63 21.19 21.54 -5.92
C GLN A 63 20.82 20.88 -4.59
N ALA A 64 21.45 21.29 -3.49
CA ALA A 64 21.20 20.72 -2.17
C ALA A 64 19.76 20.94 -1.71
N SER A 65 19.16 22.08 -2.08
CA SER A 65 17.76 22.37 -1.80
C SER A 65 16.81 21.45 -2.57
N ASP A 66 17.06 21.18 -3.86
CA ASP A 66 16.23 20.30 -4.68
C ASP A 66 16.37 18.82 -4.28
N GLU A 67 17.56 18.37 -3.87
CA GLU A 67 17.82 16.99 -3.40
C GLU A 67 17.18 16.67 -2.05
N SER A 68 16.81 17.68 -1.26
CA SER A 68 16.17 17.50 0.05
C SER A 68 14.70 17.02 -0.01
N PHE A 69 14.16 16.81 -1.22
CA PHE A 69 12.79 16.32 -1.42
C PHE A 69 12.75 15.10 -2.34
N PRO A 70 12.06 13.99 -1.96
CA PRO A 70 11.22 13.79 -0.77
C PRO A 70 11.99 13.31 0.48
N ALA A 71 13.30 13.05 0.36
CA ALA A 71 14.13 12.53 1.44
C ALA A 71 14.54 13.65 2.39
N SER A 72 13.96 13.66 3.59
CA SER A 72 14.12 14.71 4.61
C SER A 72 15.56 14.92 5.14
N ASP A 73 16.54 14.15 4.66
CA ASP A 73 17.95 14.27 5.02
C ASP A 73 18.70 14.98 3.88
N PRO A 74 19.17 16.23 4.08
CA PRO A 74 19.98 16.91 3.08
C PRO A 74 21.31 16.16 2.84
N PRO A 75 21.89 16.26 1.63
CA PRO A 75 23.16 15.61 1.31
C PRO A 75 24.28 16.10 2.26
N GLY A 76 24.90 15.16 2.98
CA GLY A 76 26.02 15.44 3.86
C GLY A 76 27.32 15.65 3.08
N ASN A 77 27.58 16.87 2.65
CA ASN A 77 28.87 17.27 2.07
C ASN A 77 29.82 17.77 3.17
N TYR A 78 30.44 16.84 3.92
CA TYR A 78 31.48 17.12 4.92
C TYR A 78 32.85 16.62 4.45
#